data_AF-A0A429GM67-F1
#
_entry.id   AF-A0A429GM67-F1
#
_cell.length_a   1.000
_cell.length_b   1.000
_cell.length_c   1.000
_cell.angle_alpha   90.00
_cell.angle_beta   90.00
_cell.angle_gamma   90.00
#
_symmetry.space_group_name_H-M   'P 1'
#
loop_
_entity.id
_entity.type
_entity.pdbx_description
1 polymer ?
#
loop_
_entity_poly.entity_id
_entity_poly.type
_entity_poly.pdbx_seq_one_letter_code
_entity_poly.pdbx_strand_id
1 'polypeptide(L)' 'MIERIEIYEAKLLYRQPFTISLGTSTYSVDVIAKVYDDEGNVGL' A
#
# COMPACT_ATOMS: atom_id res chain seq x y z
N MET A 1 14.76 -14.29 -11.26
CA MET A 1 15.51 -13.52 -10.24
C MET A 1 14.80 -12.19 -10.00
N ILE A 2 14.77 -11.65 -8.78
CA ILE A 2 14.18 -10.32 -8.56
C ILE A 2 15.22 -9.26 -8.92
N GLU A 3 14.84 -8.30 -9.78
CA GLU A 3 15.73 -7.22 -10.21
C GLU A 3 15.42 -5.90 -9.52
N ARG A 4 14.12 -5.60 -9.33
CA ARG A 4 13.69 -4.30 -8.80
C ARG A 4 12.45 -4.46 -7.94
N ILE A 5 12.42 -3.70 -6.85
CA ILE A 5 11.24 -3.53 -6.00
C ILE A 5 10.93 -2.04 -5.92
N GLU A 6 9.70 -1.67 -6.27
CA GLU A 6 9.18 -0.30 -6.12
C GLU A 6 8.16 -0.28 -4.98
N ILE A 7 8.37 0.63 -4.02
CA ILE A 7 7.48 0.79 -2.87
C ILE A 7 6.68 2.08 -3.05
N TYR A 8 5.37 1.96 -2.92
CA TYR A 8 4.43 3.06 -2.98
C TYR A 8 3.65 3.15 -1.68
N GLU A 9 3.46 4.38 -1.18
CA GLU A 9 2.51 4.66 -0.11
C GLU A 9 1.24 5.24 -0.72
N ALA A 10 0.11 4.61 -0.43
CA ALA A 10 -1.21 5.07 -0.83
C ALA A 10 -2.00 5.53 0.40
N LYS A 11 -2.45 6.79 0.39
CA LYS A 11 -3.32 7.34 1.44
C LYS A 11 -4.74 7.44 0.92
N LEU A 12 -5.62 6.57 1.43
CA LEU A 12 -6.99 6.43 0.96
C LEU A 12 -7.96 6.98 2.01
N LEU A 13 -8.88 7.85 1.62
CA LEU A 13 -9.91 8.36 2.52
C LEU A 13 -10.97 7.28 2.79
N TYR A 14 -11.32 7.06 4.07
CA TYR A 14 -12.43 6.17 4.39
C TYR A 14 -13.77 6.79 3.99
N ARG A 15 -14.64 5.99 3.36
CA ARG A 15 -16.03 6.41 3.08
C ARG A 15 -16.79 6.74 4.36
N GLN A 16 -16.50 6.01 5.43
CA GLN A 16 -17.03 6.26 6.77
C GLN A 16 -15.88 6.14 7.77
N PRO A 17 -15.41 7.26 8.35
CA PRO A 17 -14.43 7.23 9.43
C PRO A 17 -14.92 6.41 10.63
N PHE A 18 -14.00 5.81 11.37
CA PHE A 18 -14.31 5.05 12.58
C PHE A 18 -13.44 5.47 13.75
N THR A 19 -13.95 5.27 14.96
CA THR A 19 -13.29 5.66 16.20
C THR A 19 -12.94 4.42 17.02
N ILE A 20 -11.70 4.38 17.49
CA ILE A 20 -11.20 3.42 18.49
C ILE A 20 -10.78 4.19 19.74
N SER A 21 -10.37 3.49 20.80
CA SER A 21 -9.92 4.11 22.06
C SER A 21 -8.75 5.09 21.89
N LEU A 22 -7.97 4.94 20.82
CA LEU A 22 -6.82 5.79 20.50
C LEU A 22 -7.15 7.00 19.61
N GLY A 23 -8.40 7.14 19.16
CA GLY A 23 -8.85 8.26 18.34
C GLY A 23 -9.66 7.85 17.11
N THR A 24 -9.90 8.81 16.23
CA THR A 24 -10.68 8.62 14.99
C THR A 24 -9.76 8.46 13.79
N SER A 25 -9.93 7.37 13.05
CA SER A 25 -9.24 7.13 11.79
C SER A 25 -10.07 7.60 10.60
N THR A 26 -9.48 8.49 9.80
CA THR A 26 -10.12 9.10 8.61
C THR A 26 -9.50 8.61 7.30
N TYR A 27 -8.30 8.02 7.34
CA TYR A 27 -7.59 7.50 6.18
C TYR A 27 -7.01 6.10 6.46
N SER A 28 -6.97 5.25 5.44
CA SER A 28 -6.05 4.11 5.39
C SER A 28 -4.73 4.56 4.80
N VAL A 29 -3.63 4.01 5.31
CA VAL A 29 -2.30 4.13 4.72
C VAL A 29 -1.87 2.73 4.32
N ASP A 30 -1.75 2.51 3.03
CA ASP A 30 -1.44 1.22 2.44
C ASP A 30 -0.03 1.28 1.83
N VAL A 31 0.75 0.23 2.05
CA VAL A 31 2.08 0.08 1.43
C VAL A 31 1.95 -0.95 0.33
N ILE A 32 2.23 -0.55 -0.91
CA ILE A 32 2.13 -1.40 -2.10
C ILE A 32 3.55 -1.66 -2.60
N ALA A 33 3.92 -2.92 -2.74
CA ALA A 33 5.20 -3.34 -3.27
C ALA A 33 5.02 -3.92 -4.68
N LYS A 34 5.60 -3.26 -5.69
CA LYS A 34 5.71 -3.82 -7.04
C LYS A 34 7.05 -4.52 -7.19
N VAL A 35 7.01 -5.81 -7.51
CA VAL A 35 8.21 -6.63 -7.71
C VAL A 35 8.36 -6.92 -9.19
N TYR A 36 9.54 -6.63 -9.73
CA TYR A 36 9.93 -6.92 -11.10
C TYR A 36 10.96 -8.05 -11.09
N ASP A 37 10.71 -9.08 -11.90
CA ASP A 37 11.70 -10.13 -12.17
C ASP A 37 12.51 -9.84 -13.44
N ASP A 38 13.54 -10.67 -13.65
CA ASP A 38 14.45 -10.68 -14.78
C ASP A 38 13.80 -11.08 -16.12
N GLU A 39 12.58 -11.60 -16.09
CA GLU A 39 11.77 -11.92 -17.26
C GLU A 39 10.83 -10.75 -17.63
N GLY A 40 10.82 -9.68 -16.83
CA GLY A 40 9.97 -8.50 -17.02
C GLY A 40 8.54 -8.68 -16.48
N ASN A 41 8.25 -9.75 -15.75
CA ASN A 41 6.97 -9.94 -15.08
C ASN A 41 6.85 -8.98 -13.88
N VAL A 42 5.60 -8.63 -13.55
CA VAL A 42 5.28 -7.71 -12.45
C VAL A 42 4.35 -8.39 -11.45
N GLY A 43 4.79 -8.48 -10.20
CA GLY A 43 3.98 -8.90 -9.05
C GLY A 43 3.56 -7.70 -8.18
N LEU A 44 2.39 -7.83 -7.53
CA LEU A 44 1.82 -6.88 -6.56
C LEU A 44 1.64 -7.55 -5.19
#